data_AF-A0A7K5UH82-F1
#
_entry.id   AF-A0A7K5UH82-F1
#
_cell.length_a   1.000
_cell.length_b   1.000
_cell.length_c   1.000
_cell.angle_alpha   90.00
_cell.angle_beta   90.00
_cell.angle_gamma   90.00
#
_symmetry.space_group_name_H-M   'P 1'
#
loop_
_entity.id
_entity.type
_entity.pdbx_description
1 polymer ?
#
loop_
_entity_poly.entity_id
_entity_poly.type
_entity_poly.pdbx_seq_one_letter_code
_entity_poly.pdbx_strand_id
1 'polypeptide(L)'
;TPGPAVRSIRPYPTSQQYLYAMKEDLAEWLKELYDLDIGVGTFVEVLETGAVLCSHANNITQVAGEFAHTYPDLARHLHLPTAGVTCNLTAQPGTFQARDNVSNFIQWCRKEMGIKDVLMFETEDLVLRKNEKNFVLCLLELARRASRFGVRAPTLVQMEEEIEEELRQELDLPPTETSLPRPPRKPRDFNNLDQMVQHLVSRCTCPVQFPMIKISEGKYRVGDSDTLIFVRILREHVMVRVGGGWDTLEHYLDKHDPCRCTSLSHKQARSPQQQVQHEVWLCSASKAAARGPQPTLLVSRSQSPLPPVTW
;
A
#
# COMPACT_ATOMS: atom_id res chain seq x y z
N THR A 1 -28.93 -15.53 -14.85
CA THR A 1 -27.66 -14.76 -15.01
C THR A 1 -26.77 -15.10 -13.85
N PRO A 2 -25.59 -15.71 -14.05
CA PRO A 2 -24.66 -16.01 -12.97
C PRO A 2 -24.06 -14.70 -12.44
N GLY A 3 -24.05 -14.52 -11.12
CA GLY A 3 -23.50 -13.33 -10.45
C GLY A 3 -21.97 -13.21 -10.59
N PRO A 4 -21.39 -12.03 -10.32
CA PRO A 4 -19.96 -11.83 -10.42
C PRO A 4 -19.25 -12.71 -9.40
N ALA A 5 -18.38 -13.60 -9.89
CA ALA A 5 -17.54 -14.42 -9.05
C ALA A 5 -16.57 -13.51 -8.28
N VAL A 6 -16.72 -13.49 -6.95
CA VAL A 6 -15.72 -12.91 -6.04
C VAL A 6 -14.43 -13.69 -6.26
N ARG A 7 -13.45 -13.07 -6.93
CA ARG A 7 -12.15 -13.68 -7.14
C ARG A 7 -11.48 -13.83 -5.78
N SER A 8 -11.18 -15.07 -5.41
CA SER A 8 -10.54 -15.43 -4.16
C SER A 8 -9.17 -14.76 -4.08
N ILE A 9 -9.00 -13.89 -3.08
CA ILE A 9 -7.72 -13.32 -2.67
C ILE A 9 -6.77 -14.50 -2.42
N ARG A 10 -5.67 -14.58 -3.17
CA ARG A 10 -4.66 -15.63 -2.98
C ARG A 10 -3.94 -15.40 -1.65
N PRO A 11 -3.93 -16.37 -0.71
CA PRO A 11 -3.18 -16.22 0.52
C PRO A 11 -1.68 -16.42 0.24
N TYR A 12 -0.90 -15.35 0.34
CA TYR A 12 0.57 -15.40 0.34
C TYR A 12 1.11 -15.44 1.78
N PRO A 13 2.29 -16.05 2.02
CA PRO A 13 2.92 -16.05 3.33
C PRO A 13 3.26 -14.62 3.80
N THR A 14 3.09 -14.43 5.11
CA THR A 14 2.72 -13.20 5.85
C THR A 14 3.83 -12.15 6.04
N SER A 15 4.69 -11.90 5.04
CA SER A 15 5.62 -10.74 5.09
C SER A 15 5.97 -10.10 3.75
N GLN A 16 5.57 -10.69 2.62
CA GLN A 16 5.92 -10.19 1.27
C GLN A 16 4.71 -9.74 0.44
N GLN A 17 3.50 -9.79 1.00
CA GLN A 17 2.27 -9.38 0.28
C GLN A 17 2.33 -7.95 -0.23
N TYR A 18 2.76 -6.99 0.60
CA TYR A 18 2.89 -5.60 0.18
C TYR A 18 3.94 -5.43 -0.91
N LEU A 19 5.06 -6.17 -0.83
CA LEU A 19 6.11 -6.12 -1.83
C LEU A 19 5.63 -6.68 -3.16
N TYR A 20 4.80 -7.74 -3.14
CA TYR A 20 4.17 -8.28 -4.33
C TYR A 20 3.28 -7.23 -5.01
N ALA A 21 2.39 -6.57 -4.25
CA ALA A 21 1.50 -5.53 -4.77
C ALA A 21 2.29 -4.35 -5.39
N MET A 22 3.37 -3.93 -4.73
CA MET A 22 4.27 -2.88 -5.26
C MET A 22 4.98 -3.31 -6.55
N LYS A 23 5.49 -4.55 -6.61
CA LYS A 23 6.12 -5.09 -7.83
C LYS A 23 5.13 -5.21 -8.98
N GLU A 24 3.89 -5.62 -8.70
CA GLU A 24 2.84 -5.71 -9.72
C GLU A 24 2.50 -4.33 -10.33
N ASP A 25 2.40 -3.29 -9.50
CA ASP A 25 2.17 -1.92 -9.98
C ASP A 25 3.35 -1.38 -10.79
N LEU A 26 4.59 -1.60 -10.32
CA LEU A 26 5.78 -1.22 -11.06
C LEU A 26 5.94 -1.98 -12.39
N ALA A 27 5.60 -3.28 -12.40
CA ALA A 27 5.64 -4.09 -13.61
C ALA A 27 4.68 -3.54 -14.66
N GLU A 28 3.42 -3.28 -14.31
CA GLU A 28 2.48 -2.68 -15.26
C GLU A 28 2.94 -1.30 -15.72
N TRP A 29 3.44 -0.49 -14.80
CA TRP A 29 3.90 0.86 -15.14
C TRP A 29 5.03 0.84 -16.19
N LEU A 30 6.03 -0.04 -16.02
CA LEU A 30 7.11 -0.23 -16.99
C LEU A 30 6.61 -0.86 -18.29
N LYS A 31 5.67 -1.80 -18.21
CA LYS A 31 5.00 -2.38 -19.38
C LYS A 31 4.32 -1.31 -20.22
N GLU A 32 3.54 -0.42 -19.62
CA GLU A 32 2.87 0.67 -20.33
C GLU A 32 3.82 1.73 -20.89
N LEU A 33 4.98 1.93 -20.26
CA LEU A 33 5.98 2.90 -20.74
C LEU A 33 6.78 2.37 -21.93
N TYR A 34 7.10 1.07 -21.93
CA TYR A 34 8.13 0.50 -22.80
C TYR A 34 7.68 -0.73 -23.60
N ASP A 35 6.39 -1.07 -23.55
CA ASP A 35 5.79 -2.24 -24.20
C ASP A 35 6.52 -3.56 -23.85
N LEU A 36 6.88 -3.71 -22.57
CA LEU A 36 7.63 -4.86 -22.07
C LEU A 36 6.71 -6.03 -21.72
N ASP A 37 7.14 -7.25 -22.02
CA ASP A 37 6.55 -8.46 -21.44
C ASP A 37 7.09 -8.68 -20.02
N ILE A 38 6.57 -7.88 -19.08
CA ILE A 38 6.94 -7.91 -17.67
C ILE A 38 5.71 -8.17 -16.80
N GLY A 39 5.86 -9.06 -15.83
CA GLY A 39 4.88 -9.32 -14.80
C GLY A 39 5.55 -9.46 -13.44
N VAL A 40 4.76 -9.55 -12.38
CA VAL A 40 5.26 -9.65 -11.00
C VAL A 40 6.22 -10.83 -10.76
N GLY A 41 6.02 -11.95 -11.46
CA GLY A 41 6.89 -13.13 -11.38
C GLY A 41 8.20 -13.01 -12.15
N THR A 42 8.20 -12.25 -13.26
CA THR A 42 9.37 -12.00 -14.11
C THR A 42 10.03 -10.64 -13.85
N PHE A 43 9.53 -9.88 -12.87
CA PHE A 43 9.90 -8.49 -12.63
C PHE A 43 11.41 -8.30 -12.47
N VAL A 44 12.05 -9.15 -11.67
CA VAL A 44 13.51 -9.08 -11.47
C VAL A 44 14.26 -9.57 -12.70
N GLU A 45 13.80 -10.66 -13.32
CA GLU A 45 14.42 -11.27 -14.51
C GLU A 45 14.52 -10.31 -15.70
N VAL A 46 13.45 -9.55 -15.95
CA VAL A 46 13.43 -8.56 -17.04
C VAL A 46 14.38 -7.38 -16.77
N LEU A 47 14.64 -7.08 -15.50
CA LEU A 47 15.41 -5.88 -15.09
C LEU A 47 16.87 -6.19 -14.71
N GLU A 48 17.24 -7.45 -14.51
CA GLU A 48 18.54 -7.84 -13.92
C GLU A 48 19.76 -7.56 -14.81
N THR A 49 19.57 -7.27 -16.10
CA THR A 49 20.64 -6.79 -16.99
C THR A 49 20.96 -5.29 -16.80
N GLY A 50 20.09 -4.56 -16.11
CA GLY A 50 20.15 -3.10 -15.94
C GLY A 50 19.81 -2.30 -17.22
N ALA A 51 19.61 -2.94 -18.37
CA ALA A 51 19.42 -2.23 -19.64
C ALA A 51 18.13 -1.39 -19.66
N VAL A 52 17.02 -1.97 -19.19
CA VAL A 52 15.73 -1.26 -19.05
C VAL A 52 15.84 -0.10 -18.06
N LEU A 53 16.58 -0.28 -16.96
CA LEU A 53 16.79 0.78 -15.97
C LEU A 53 17.57 1.96 -16.56
N CYS A 54 18.65 1.68 -17.31
CA CYS A 54 19.39 2.71 -18.00
C CYS A 54 18.55 3.42 -19.07
N SER A 55 17.77 2.66 -19.85
CA SER A 55 16.83 3.23 -20.81
C SER A 55 15.82 4.15 -20.13
N HIS A 56 15.30 3.75 -18.96
CA HIS A 56 14.36 4.56 -18.21
C HIS A 56 14.99 5.83 -17.63
N ALA A 57 16.21 5.78 -17.09
CA ALA A 57 16.94 6.97 -16.69
C ALA A 57 17.12 7.96 -17.86
N ASN A 58 17.52 7.45 -19.03
CA ASN A 58 17.69 8.29 -20.23
C ASN A 58 16.37 8.92 -20.71
N ASN A 59 15.28 8.16 -20.68
CA ASN A 59 13.95 8.68 -21.00
C ASN A 59 13.51 9.78 -20.01
N ILE A 60 13.72 9.59 -18.71
CA ILE A 60 13.44 10.62 -17.70
C ILE A 60 14.27 11.89 -17.99
N THR A 61 15.57 11.75 -18.30
CA THR A 61 16.42 12.89 -18.67
C THR A 61 15.89 13.63 -19.90
N GLN A 62 15.43 12.91 -20.92
CA GLN A 62 14.83 13.51 -22.11
C GLN A 62 13.56 14.31 -21.76
N VAL A 63 12.63 13.68 -21.04
CA VAL A 63 11.37 14.33 -20.61
C VAL A 63 11.64 15.57 -19.76
N ALA A 64 12.65 15.51 -18.87
CA ALA A 64 13.06 16.66 -18.08
C ALA A 64 13.57 17.82 -18.93
N GLY A 65 14.32 17.53 -20.01
CA GLY A 65 14.76 18.53 -20.97
C GLY A 65 13.60 19.18 -21.72
N GLU A 66 12.67 18.37 -22.23
CA GLU A 66 11.45 18.85 -22.89
C GLU A 66 10.59 19.71 -21.95
N PHE A 67 10.47 19.29 -20.69
CA PHE A 67 9.79 20.05 -19.64
C PHE A 67 10.49 21.40 -19.39
N ALA A 68 11.82 21.42 -19.27
CA ALA A 68 12.57 22.65 -19.05
C ALA A 68 12.43 23.65 -20.19
N HIS A 69 12.32 23.16 -21.42
CA HIS A 69 12.05 24.00 -22.59
C HIS A 69 10.62 24.55 -22.60
N THR A 70 9.64 23.74 -22.20
CA THR A 70 8.22 24.12 -22.25
C THR A 70 7.82 25.01 -21.06
N TYR A 71 8.40 24.78 -19.88
CA TYR A 71 8.06 25.45 -18.62
C TYR A 71 9.32 25.97 -17.89
N PRO A 72 10.07 26.92 -18.48
CA PRO A 72 11.37 27.34 -17.94
C PRO A 72 11.30 27.92 -16.52
N ASP A 73 10.23 28.64 -16.18
CA ASP A 73 10.08 29.22 -14.84
C ASP A 73 9.79 28.15 -13.77
N LEU A 74 8.97 27.14 -14.07
CA LEU A 74 8.75 26.01 -13.15
C LEU A 74 10.02 25.17 -13.02
N ALA A 75 10.73 24.94 -14.12
CA ALA A 75 11.95 24.14 -14.16
C ALA A 75 13.05 24.69 -13.24
N ARG A 76 13.17 26.02 -13.08
CA ARG A 76 14.11 26.65 -12.15
C ARG A 76 13.88 26.28 -10.68
N HIS A 77 12.67 25.84 -10.33
CA HIS A 77 12.28 25.46 -8.97
C HIS A 77 12.31 23.93 -8.76
N LEU A 78 12.67 23.16 -9.78
CA LEU A 78 12.72 21.70 -9.76
C LEU A 78 14.16 21.20 -9.90
N HIS A 79 14.44 20.06 -9.25
CA HIS A 79 15.68 19.32 -9.50
C HIS A 79 15.48 18.43 -10.72
N LEU A 80 15.98 18.88 -11.87
CA LEU A 80 15.86 18.16 -13.13
C LEU A 80 17.17 17.44 -13.47
N PRO A 81 17.13 16.17 -13.92
CA PRO A 81 18.31 15.49 -14.43
C PRO A 81 18.81 16.19 -15.70
N THR A 82 20.13 16.36 -15.80
CA THR A 82 20.77 17.06 -16.93
C THR A 82 21.60 16.13 -17.81
N ALA A 83 22.04 15.01 -17.26
CA ALA A 83 22.80 13.99 -17.98
C ALA A 83 22.07 12.65 -17.92
N GLY A 84 22.23 11.85 -18.98
CA GLY A 84 21.79 10.46 -19.02
C GLY A 84 22.84 9.50 -18.45
N VAL A 85 22.61 8.21 -18.66
CA VAL A 85 23.52 7.11 -18.32
C VAL A 85 23.97 6.36 -19.55
N THR A 86 25.21 5.86 -19.48
CA THR A 86 25.72 4.88 -20.44
C THR A 86 25.10 3.52 -20.17
N CYS A 87 24.84 2.78 -21.26
CA CYS A 87 24.21 1.47 -21.18
C CYS A 87 24.88 0.50 -22.16
N ASN A 88 25.25 -0.67 -21.66
CA ASN A 88 25.66 -1.80 -22.47
C ASN A 88 24.45 -2.70 -22.75
N LEU A 89 23.90 -2.58 -23.97
CA LEU A 89 22.72 -3.36 -24.40
C LEU A 89 23.02 -4.84 -24.65
N THR A 90 24.29 -5.24 -24.73
CA THR A 90 24.67 -6.66 -24.91
C THR A 90 24.91 -7.38 -23.59
N ALA A 91 24.71 -6.70 -22.46
CA ALA A 91 24.88 -7.27 -21.12
C ALA A 91 23.95 -8.47 -20.94
N GLN A 92 24.50 -9.57 -20.41
CA GLN A 92 23.75 -10.78 -20.09
C GLN A 92 23.46 -10.84 -18.59
N PRO A 93 22.37 -11.51 -18.16
CA PRO A 93 22.06 -11.71 -16.75
C PRO A 93 23.23 -12.25 -15.93
N GLY A 94 23.41 -11.75 -14.70
CA GLY A 94 24.46 -12.21 -13.77
C GLY A 94 25.89 -11.78 -14.11
N THR A 95 26.14 -11.10 -15.24
CA THR A 95 27.48 -10.70 -15.68
C THR A 95 28.01 -9.43 -15.02
N PHE A 96 29.31 -9.17 -15.15
CA PHE A 96 29.91 -7.90 -14.73
C PHE A 96 29.32 -6.71 -15.52
N GLN A 97 29.03 -6.89 -16.81
CA GLN A 97 28.40 -5.87 -17.64
C GLN A 97 26.99 -5.51 -17.14
N ALA A 98 26.21 -6.49 -16.67
CA ALA A 98 24.92 -6.23 -16.04
C ALA A 98 25.07 -5.42 -14.74
N ARG A 99 26.05 -5.78 -13.89
CA ARG A 99 26.35 -5.01 -12.67
C ARG A 99 26.79 -3.58 -12.99
N ASP A 100 27.55 -3.38 -14.07
CA ASP A 100 28.01 -2.07 -14.50
C ASP A 100 26.84 -1.18 -14.96
N ASN A 101 25.91 -1.71 -15.76
CA ASN A 101 24.66 -1.03 -16.10
C ASN A 101 23.87 -0.61 -14.85
N VAL A 102 23.68 -1.54 -13.91
CA VAL A 102 22.94 -1.26 -12.65
C VAL A 102 23.68 -0.22 -11.80
N SER A 103 25.01 -0.26 -11.75
CA SER A 103 25.85 0.73 -11.07
C SER A 103 25.67 2.13 -11.67
N ASN A 104 25.70 2.25 -13.00
CA ASN A 104 25.48 3.52 -13.71
C ASN A 104 24.10 4.11 -13.39
N PHE A 105 23.06 3.26 -13.38
CA PHE A 105 21.72 3.67 -12.98
C PHE A 105 21.65 4.15 -11.52
N ILE A 106 22.23 3.40 -10.59
CA ILE A 106 22.28 3.79 -9.16
C ILE A 106 22.98 5.13 -8.98
N GLN A 107 24.13 5.33 -9.64
CA GLN A 107 24.87 6.59 -9.57
C GLN A 107 24.05 7.77 -10.10
N TRP A 108 23.32 7.55 -11.20
CA TRP A 108 22.42 8.55 -11.78
C TRP A 108 21.24 8.88 -10.86
N CYS A 109 20.57 7.88 -10.28
CA CYS A 109 19.51 8.09 -9.30
C CYS A 109 19.98 8.94 -8.10
N ARG A 110 21.20 8.68 -7.61
CA ARG A 110 21.80 9.47 -6.53
C ARG A 110 22.09 10.90 -6.95
N LYS A 111 22.77 11.08 -8.09
CA LYS A 111 23.31 12.36 -8.53
C LYS A 111 22.27 13.25 -9.21
N GLU A 112 21.60 12.74 -10.22
CA GLU A 112 20.71 13.50 -11.10
C GLU A 112 19.27 13.56 -10.56
N MET A 113 18.86 12.57 -9.76
CA MET A 113 17.53 12.54 -9.15
C MET A 113 17.54 12.84 -7.65
N GLY A 114 18.70 12.88 -6.99
CA GLY A 114 18.83 13.25 -5.57
C GLY A 114 18.17 12.26 -4.60
N ILE A 115 18.06 10.99 -4.99
CA ILE A 115 17.47 9.93 -4.15
C ILE A 115 18.42 9.66 -2.97
N LYS A 116 17.86 9.67 -1.75
CA LYS A 116 18.65 9.49 -0.50
C LYS A 116 19.12 8.05 -0.37
N ASP A 117 20.33 7.84 0.16
CA ASP A 117 20.94 6.51 0.30
C ASP A 117 20.10 5.50 1.10
N VAL A 118 19.28 5.96 2.05
CA VAL A 118 18.33 5.12 2.80
C VAL A 118 17.28 4.42 1.90
N LEU A 119 17.02 4.95 0.71
CA LEU A 119 16.11 4.37 -0.28
C LEU A 119 16.85 3.71 -1.45
N MET A 120 18.17 3.82 -1.50
CA MET A 120 18.97 3.25 -2.59
C MET A 120 19.16 1.74 -2.39
N PHE A 121 19.34 1.04 -3.50
CA PHE A 121 19.67 -0.38 -3.54
C PHE A 121 21.10 -0.57 -4.05
N GLU A 122 21.65 -1.76 -3.84
CA GLU A 122 22.97 -2.16 -4.33
C GLU A 122 22.88 -3.02 -5.59
N THR A 123 23.97 -3.12 -6.35
CA THR A 123 23.97 -3.94 -7.58
C THR A 123 23.64 -5.41 -7.30
N GLU A 124 24.07 -5.93 -6.15
CA GLU A 124 23.77 -7.32 -5.74
C GLU A 124 22.31 -7.54 -5.34
N ASP A 125 21.60 -6.50 -4.91
CA ASP A 125 20.19 -6.59 -4.55
C ASP A 125 19.33 -7.02 -5.74
N LEU A 126 19.71 -6.55 -6.95
CA LEU A 126 19.05 -6.88 -8.20
C LEU A 126 19.71 -8.06 -8.92
N VAL A 127 21.02 -7.98 -9.19
CA VAL A 127 21.73 -8.95 -10.04
C VAL A 127 21.86 -10.32 -9.37
N LEU A 128 21.99 -10.35 -8.03
CA LEU A 128 22.04 -11.59 -7.24
C LEU A 128 20.76 -11.83 -6.44
N ARG A 129 19.73 -11.01 -6.66
CA ARG A 129 18.42 -11.09 -5.98
C ARG A 129 18.52 -11.11 -4.45
N LYS A 130 19.49 -10.38 -3.88
CA LYS A 130 19.70 -10.37 -2.42
C LYS A 130 18.60 -9.63 -1.65
N ASN A 131 18.05 -8.55 -2.23
CA ASN A 131 17.07 -7.72 -1.54
C ASN A 131 16.19 -6.93 -2.52
N GLU A 132 15.06 -7.50 -2.89
CA GLU A 132 14.10 -6.84 -3.80
C GLU A 132 13.41 -5.61 -3.17
N LYS A 133 13.37 -5.50 -1.84
CA LYS A 133 12.63 -4.42 -1.15
C LYS A 133 13.24 -3.06 -1.45
N ASN A 134 14.54 -2.91 -1.27
CA ASN A 134 15.22 -1.63 -1.50
C ASN A 134 15.13 -1.23 -2.98
N PHE A 135 15.23 -2.20 -3.88
CA PHE A 135 15.07 -1.98 -5.31
C PHE A 135 13.68 -1.40 -5.65
N VAL A 136 12.61 -2.02 -5.14
CA VAL A 136 11.23 -1.55 -5.33
C VAL A 136 11.02 -0.15 -4.73
N LEU A 137 11.52 0.11 -3.52
CA LEU A 137 11.38 1.42 -2.87
C LEU A 137 12.13 2.51 -3.63
N CYS A 138 13.31 2.22 -4.16
CA CYS A 138 14.07 3.13 -5.00
C CYS A 138 13.30 3.53 -6.27
N LEU A 139 12.70 2.56 -6.96
CA LEU A 139 11.91 2.82 -8.17
C LEU A 139 10.64 3.64 -7.89
N LEU A 140 9.95 3.39 -6.79
CA LEU A 140 8.79 4.21 -6.39
C LEU A 140 9.20 5.66 -6.09
N GLU A 141 10.32 5.86 -5.39
CA GLU A 141 10.86 7.21 -5.14
C GLU A 141 11.30 7.90 -6.43
N LEU A 142 11.94 7.17 -7.36
CA LEU A 142 12.29 7.70 -8.67
C LEU A 142 11.06 8.17 -9.43
N ALA A 143 10.01 7.35 -9.46
CA ALA A 143 8.76 7.69 -10.14
C ALA A 143 8.05 8.90 -9.51
N ARG A 144 8.05 8.99 -8.16
CA ARG A 144 7.54 10.15 -7.41
C ARG A 144 8.25 11.45 -7.78
N ARG A 145 9.56 11.40 -8.03
CA ARG A 145 10.32 12.58 -8.46
C ARG A 145 10.07 12.92 -9.91
N ALA A 146 10.06 11.91 -10.78
CA ALA A 146 9.89 12.09 -12.22
C ALA A 146 8.48 12.59 -12.60
N SER A 147 7.47 12.26 -11.80
CA SER A 147 6.08 12.72 -12.02
C SER A 147 5.93 14.24 -11.99
N ARG A 148 6.78 14.93 -11.23
CA ARG A 148 6.76 16.40 -11.08
C ARG A 148 7.03 17.14 -12.38
N PHE A 149 7.69 16.49 -13.34
CA PHE A 149 8.04 17.09 -14.62
C PHE A 149 7.52 16.28 -15.82
N GLY A 150 6.46 15.49 -15.62
CA GLY A 150 5.64 14.96 -16.72
C GLY A 150 5.83 13.48 -17.06
N VAL A 151 6.69 12.75 -16.34
CA VAL A 151 6.75 11.28 -16.49
C VAL A 151 5.53 10.67 -15.83
N ARG A 152 4.77 9.84 -16.54
CA ARG A 152 3.62 9.13 -15.96
C ARG A 152 4.09 8.30 -14.77
N ALA A 153 3.38 8.42 -13.64
CA ALA A 153 3.70 7.71 -12.41
C ALA A 153 2.94 6.37 -12.29
N PRO A 154 3.44 5.38 -11.53
CA PRO A 154 2.70 4.17 -11.19
C PRO A 154 1.51 4.51 -10.27
N THR A 155 0.52 3.61 -10.18
CA THR A 155 -0.76 3.88 -9.50
C THR A 155 -0.55 4.22 -8.02
N LEU A 156 0.41 3.56 -7.36
CA LEU A 156 0.74 3.84 -5.96
C LEU A 156 1.15 5.29 -5.74
N VAL A 157 2.02 5.82 -6.58
CA VAL A 157 2.46 7.21 -6.50
C VAL A 157 1.30 8.16 -6.80
N GLN A 158 0.45 7.84 -7.79
CA GLN A 158 -0.75 8.64 -8.08
C GLN A 158 -1.71 8.70 -6.88
N MET A 159 -1.86 7.59 -6.15
CA MET A 159 -2.68 7.53 -4.93
C MET A 159 -2.04 8.32 -3.77
N GLU A 160 -0.71 8.34 -3.65
CA GLU A 160 -0.01 9.18 -2.66
C GLU A 160 -0.31 10.65 -2.90
N GLU A 161 -0.15 11.11 -4.14
CA GLU A 161 -0.40 12.50 -4.51
C GLU A 161 -1.88 12.87 -4.33
N GLU A 162 -2.80 11.95 -4.59
CA GLU A 162 -4.23 12.13 -4.31
C GLU A 162 -4.49 12.30 -2.81
N ILE A 163 -3.93 11.44 -1.96
CA ILE A 163 -4.08 11.51 -0.50
C ILE A 163 -3.48 12.82 0.02
N GLU A 164 -2.31 13.23 -0.48
CA GLU A 164 -1.66 14.47 -0.07
C GLU A 164 -2.51 15.69 -0.43
N GLU A 165 -3.14 15.69 -1.60
CA GLU A 165 -4.02 16.76 -2.03
C GLU A 165 -5.35 16.80 -1.25
N GLU A 166 -5.95 15.66 -0.96
CA GLU A 166 -7.11 15.58 -0.06
C GLU A 166 -6.79 16.13 1.33
N LEU A 167 -5.63 15.76 1.89
CA LEU A 167 -5.19 16.25 3.20
C LEU A 167 -4.90 17.75 3.18
N ARG A 168 -4.30 18.26 2.10
CA ARG A 168 -4.04 19.69 1.90
C ARG A 168 -5.34 20.50 1.90
N GLN A 169 -6.35 20.01 1.20
CA GLN A 169 -7.67 20.64 1.14
C GLN A 169 -8.39 20.62 2.49
N GLU A 170 -8.32 19.52 3.23
CA GLU A 170 -8.89 19.45 4.59
C GLU A 170 -8.20 20.38 5.60
N LEU A 171 -6.94 20.74 5.34
CA LEU A 171 -6.15 21.65 6.17
C LEU A 171 -6.16 23.10 5.66
N ASP A 172 -6.96 23.43 4.63
CA ASP A 172 -7.03 24.76 3.98
C ASP A 172 -5.65 25.32 3.58
N LEU A 173 -4.74 24.43 3.16
CA LEU A 173 -3.38 24.79 2.78
C LEU A 173 -3.32 25.28 1.31
N PRO A 174 -2.42 26.23 0.98
CA PRO A 174 -2.30 26.74 -0.38
C PRO A 174 -1.88 25.66 -1.39
N PRO A 175 -2.29 25.78 -2.67
CA PRO A 175 -1.90 24.84 -3.72
C PRO A 175 -0.38 24.75 -3.87
N THR A 176 0.11 23.59 -4.28
CA THR A 176 1.55 23.40 -4.52
C THR A 176 1.95 24.05 -5.84
N GLU A 177 2.82 25.07 -5.80
CA GLU A 177 3.27 25.85 -6.97
C GLU A 177 3.95 25.03 -8.08
N THR A 178 4.35 23.79 -7.78
CA THR A 178 5.06 22.89 -8.73
C THR A 178 4.17 21.90 -9.46
N SER A 179 2.84 22.02 -9.36
CA SER A 179 1.92 21.06 -9.98
C SER A 179 1.51 21.47 -11.40
N LEU A 180 1.81 20.59 -12.38
CA LEU A 180 1.28 20.70 -13.73
C LEU A 180 -0.27 20.67 -13.72
N PRO A 181 -0.95 21.35 -14.67
CA PRO A 181 -2.39 21.24 -14.83
C PRO A 181 -2.80 19.79 -15.03
N ARG A 182 -3.52 19.22 -14.05
CA ARG A 182 -3.97 17.83 -14.11
C ARG A 182 -5.32 17.73 -14.81
N PRO A 183 -5.56 16.69 -15.61
CA PRO A 183 -6.88 16.44 -16.16
C PRO A 183 -7.91 16.23 -15.02
N PRO A 184 -9.18 16.58 -15.26
CA PRO A 184 -10.24 16.42 -14.28
C PRO A 184 -10.40 14.95 -13.88
N ARG A 185 -10.49 14.72 -12.56
CA ARG A 185 -10.55 13.39 -11.96
C ARG A 185 -11.85 12.68 -12.35
N LYS A 186 -11.77 11.39 -12.66
CA LYS A 186 -12.95 10.52 -12.74
C LYS A 186 -13.39 10.16 -11.31
N PRO A 187 -14.69 10.21 -10.97
CA PRO A 187 -15.20 9.70 -9.71
C PRO A 187 -14.85 8.21 -9.58
N ARG A 188 -14.33 7.79 -8.42
CA ARG A 188 -14.08 6.37 -8.13
C ARG A 188 -15.33 5.74 -7.53
N ASP A 189 -15.55 4.46 -7.81
CA ASP A 189 -16.59 3.68 -7.13
C ASP A 189 -16.01 3.09 -5.83
N PHE A 190 -16.41 3.67 -4.70
CA PHE A 190 -15.95 3.28 -3.38
C PHE A 190 -16.82 2.20 -2.71
N ASN A 191 -17.96 1.81 -3.31
CA ASN A 191 -18.81 0.75 -2.73
C ASN A 191 -18.08 -0.60 -2.68
N ASN A 192 -17.19 -0.86 -3.63
CA ASN A 192 -16.34 -2.04 -3.63
C ASN A 192 -15.30 -1.98 -2.50
N LEU A 193 -14.76 -0.79 -2.19
CA LEU A 193 -13.70 -0.64 -1.18
C LEU A 193 -14.20 -1.01 0.21
N ASP A 194 -15.34 -0.45 0.64
CA ASP A 194 -15.86 -0.71 1.97
C ASP A 194 -16.19 -2.19 2.20
N GLN A 195 -16.72 -2.87 1.17
CA GLN A 195 -17.01 -4.31 1.22
C GLN A 195 -15.72 -5.13 1.38
N MET A 196 -14.66 -4.79 0.65
CA MET A 196 -13.37 -5.46 0.78
C MET A 196 -12.73 -5.23 2.15
N VAL A 197 -12.82 -4.01 2.68
CA VAL A 197 -12.34 -3.68 4.04
C VAL A 197 -13.09 -4.47 5.10
N GLN A 198 -14.43 -4.47 5.04
CA GLN A 198 -15.27 -5.25 5.96
C GLN A 198 -14.97 -6.73 5.91
N HIS A 199 -14.77 -7.29 4.70
CA HIS A 199 -14.37 -8.68 4.53
C HIS A 199 -13.05 -9.00 5.25
N LEU A 200 -12.03 -8.17 5.09
CA LEU A 200 -10.73 -8.37 5.73
C LEU A 200 -10.77 -8.24 7.26
N VAL A 201 -11.51 -7.27 7.77
CA VAL A 201 -11.69 -7.06 9.23
C VAL A 201 -12.52 -8.19 9.86
N SER A 202 -13.50 -8.73 9.13
CA SER A 202 -14.37 -9.82 9.63
C SER A 202 -13.63 -11.14 9.92
N ARG A 203 -12.38 -11.29 9.45
CA ARG A 203 -11.52 -12.45 9.72
C ARG A 203 -10.96 -12.46 11.14
N CYS A 204 -11.12 -11.37 11.89
CA CYS A 204 -10.77 -11.28 13.31
C CYS A 204 -11.61 -12.29 14.14
N THR A 205 -10.94 -13.02 15.02
CA THR A 205 -11.55 -14.01 15.93
C THR A 205 -11.54 -13.58 17.40
N CYS A 206 -11.10 -12.34 17.68
CA CYS A 206 -11.12 -11.80 19.04
C CYS A 206 -12.56 -11.65 19.58
N PRO A 207 -12.76 -11.80 20.90
CA PRO A 207 -14.06 -11.54 21.54
C PRO A 207 -14.49 -10.07 21.41
N VAL A 208 -13.51 -9.16 21.32
CA VAL A 208 -13.68 -7.76 20.94
C VAL A 208 -12.88 -7.55 19.67
N GLN A 209 -13.56 -7.24 18.56
CA GLN A 209 -12.89 -7.04 17.27
C GLN A 209 -11.97 -5.81 17.33
N PHE A 210 -10.85 -5.90 16.62
CA PHE A 210 -9.96 -4.76 16.43
C PHE A 210 -10.73 -3.57 15.82
N PRO A 211 -10.80 -2.42 16.52
CA PRO A 211 -11.67 -1.33 16.10
C PRO A 211 -11.14 -0.68 14.83
N MET A 212 -11.95 -0.68 13.78
CA MET A 212 -11.70 0.00 12.51
C MET A 212 -12.97 0.72 12.06
N ILE A 213 -12.96 2.05 12.16
CA ILE A 213 -14.14 2.91 11.99
C ILE A 213 -13.94 3.76 10.74
N LYS A 214 -14.89 3.70 9.79
CA LYS A 214 -14.88 4.57 8.61
C LYS A 214 -15.21 6.01 9.02
N ILE A 215 -14.36 6.95 8.63
CA ILE A 215 -14.57 8.39 8.84
C ILE A 215 -15.18 9.02 7.58
N SER A 216 -14.56 8.75 6.44
CA SER A 216 -15.02 9.19 5.12
C SER A 216 -14.51 8.20 4.05
N GLU A 217 -14.80 8.45 2.78
CA GLU A 217 -14.38 7.56 1.70
C GLU A 217 -12.86 7.35 1.71
N GLY A 218 -12.44 6.09 1.83
CA GLY A 218 -11.02 5.74 1.90
C GLY A 218 -10.29 6.26 3.14
N LYS A 219 -10.97 6.73 4.19
CA LYS A 219 -10.35 7.17 5.46
C LYS A 219 -10.94 6.41 6.64
N TYR A 220 -10.07 5.79 7.42
CA TYR A 220 -10.46 4.93 8.53
C TYR A 220 -9.65 5.27 9.76
N ARG A 221 -10.27 5.22 10.94
CA ARG A 221 -9.56 5.27 12.22
C ARG A 221 -9.45 3.88 12.82
N VAL A 222 -8.27 3.58 13.33
CA VAL A 222 -7.89 2.22 13.65
C VAL A 222 -7.20 2.13 15.01
N GLY A 223 -7.55 1.08 15.76
CA GLY A 223 -7.02 0.79 17.09
C GLY A 223 -7.53 1.76 18.16
N ASP A 224 -7.04 1.57 19.40
CA ASP A 224 -7.43 2.40 20.54
C ASP A 224 -6.80 3.81 20.51
N SER A 225 -5.76 4.00 19.69
CA SER A 225 -5.06 5.28 19.52
C SER A 225 -5.69 6.20 18.47
N ASP A 226 -6.88 5.86 17.95
CA ASP A 226 -7.61 6.63 16.93
C ASP A 226 -6.76 7.01 15.70
N THR A 227 -5.83 6.13 15.30
CA THR A 227 -4.87 6.42 14.22
C THR A 227 -5.59 6.46 12.88
N LEU A 228 -5.50 7.61 12.18
CA LEU A 228 -6.06 7.78 10.86
C LEU A 228 -5.20 7.07 9.81
N ILE A 229 -5.81 6.20 9.02
CA ILE A 229 -5.21 5.54 7.86
C ILE A 229 -5.99 5.86 6.60
N PHE A 230 -5.28 5.92 5.48
CA PHE A 230 -5.89 6.08 4.16
C PHE A 230 -5.87 4.73 3.45
N VAL A 231 -7.01 4.34 2.90
CA VAL A 231 -7.20 3.04 2.25
C VAL A 231 -7.57 3.27 0.79
N ARG A 232 -6.93 2.52 -0.11
CA ARG A 232 -7.17 2.57 -1.56
C ARG A 232 -7.14 1.17 -2.16
N ILE A 233 -7.83 1.00 -3.28
CA ILE A 233 -7.75 -0.23 -4.07
C ILE A 233 -6.64 -0.08 -5.09
N LEU A 234 -5.70 -1.03 -5.09
CA LEU A 234 -4.70 -1.24 -6.13
C LEU A 234 -4.96 -2.60 -6.77
N ARG A 235 -5.66 -2.64 -7.90
CA ARG A 235 -6.04 -3.89 -8.57
C ARG A 235 -6.85 -4.80 -7.63
N GLU A 236 -6.31 -5.96 -7.28
CA GLU A 236 -6.91 -6.93 -6.35
C GLU A 236 -6.43 -6.72 -4.90
N HIS A 237 -5.58 -5.72 -4.63
CA HIS A 237 -5.02 -5.42 -3.32
C HIS A 237 -5.75 -4.26 -2.65
N VAL A 238 -6.08 -4.42 -1.36
CA VAL A 238 -6.48 -3.30 -0.50
C VAL A 238 -5.22 -2.74 0.13
N MET A 239 -4.85 -1.52 -0.25
CA MET A 239 -3.64 -0.84 0.21
C MET A 239 -3.97 0.13 1.33
N VAL A 240 -3.09 0.21 2.33
CA VAL A 240 -3.16 1.17 3.43
C VAL A 240 -1.94 2.07 3.42
N ARG A 241 -2.16 3.35 3.68
CA ARG A 241 -1.13 4.36 3.85
C ARG A 241 -1.16 4.88 5.28
N VAL A 242 -0.02 4.73 5.96
CA VAL A 242 0.17 5.20 7.34
C VAL A 242 1.53 5.90 7.40
N GLY A 243 1.56 7.20 7.71
CA GLY A 243 2.81 7.95 7.89
C GLY A 243 3.80 7.86 6.71
N GLY A 244 4.78 6.94 6.75
CA GLY A 244 5.96 6.87 5.86
C GLY A 244 6.01 5.78 4.76
N GLY A 245 5.03 4.88 4.61
CA GLY A 245 4.98 3.95 3.47
C GLY A 245 3.59 3.34 3.19
N TRP A 246 3.53 2.50 2.16
CA TRP A 246 2.36 1.67 1.82
C TRP A 246 2.50 0.26 2.40
N ASP A 247 1.37 -0.32 2.79
CA ASP A 247 1.22 -1.72 3.18
C ASP A 247 -0.08 -2.28 2.58
N THR A 248 -0.29 -3.60 2.61
CA THR A 248 -1.63 -4.15 2.37
C THR A 248 -2.44 -4.09 3.67
N LEU A 249 -3.76 -3.93 3.58
CA LEU A 249 -4.63 -3.97 4.75
C LEU A 249 -4.53 -5.32 5.46
N GLU A 250 -4.39 -6.42 4.70
CA GLU A 250 -4.23 -7.75 5.27
C GLU A 250 -2.97 -7.83 6.16
N HIS A 251 -1.82 -7.40 5.66
CA HIS A 251 -0.55 -7.43 6.40
C HIS A 251 -0.50 -6.38 7.53
N TYR A 252 -1.15 -5.23 7.35
CA TYR A 252 -1.32 -4.26 8.43
C TYR A 252 -2.11 -4.87 9.60
N LEU A 253 -3.25 -5.51 9.32
CA LEU A 253 -4.05 -6.17 10.35
C LEU A 253 -3.30 -7.34 11.01
N ASP A 254 -2.45 -8.09 10.29
CA ASP A 254 -1.62 -9.15 10.90
C ASP A 254 -0.67 -8.64 12.00
N LYS A 255 -0.27 -7.36 11.96
CA LYS A 255 0.61 -6.74 12.95
C LYS A 255 -0.14 -6.08 14.12
N HIS A 256 -1.41 -5.75 13.91
CA HIS A 256 -2.18 -4.91 14.82
C HIS A 256 -3.37 -5.62 15.47
N ASP A 257 -3.93 -6.65 14.84
CA ASP A 257 -5.03 -7.46 15.38
C ASP A 257 -4.48 -8.56 16.31
N PRO A 258 -4.84 -8.56 17.62
CA PRO A 258 -4.29 -9.50 18.60
C PRO A 258 -4.45 -10.99 18.24
N CYS A 259 -5.54 -11.38 17.58
CA CYS A 259 -5.75 -12.80 17.21
C CYS A 259 -4.99 -13.21 15.95
N ARG A 260 -4.48 -12.24 15.17
CA ARG A 260 -3.72 -12.47 13.94
C ARG A 260 -2.21 -12.32 14.15
N CYS A 261 -1.81 -11.57 15.18
CA CYS A 261 -0.41 -11.43 15.59
C CYS A 261 0.25 -12.79 15.81
N THR A 262 1.03 -13.24 14.83
CA THR A 262 1.83 -14.47 14.90
C THR A 262 2.94 -14.39 15.95
N SER A 263 3.21 -13.21 16.52
CA SER A 263 4.25 -12.97 17.52
C SER A 263 3.87 -13.32 18.97
N LEU A 264 2.59 -13.57 19.27
CA LEU A 264 2.15 -13.94 20.64
C LEU A 264 1.65 -15.39 20.77
N SER A 265 1.83 -16.20 19.73
CA SER A 265 1.48 -17.63 19.78
C SER A 265 2.64 -18.48 20.31
N HIS A 266 3.06 -18.23 21.56
CA HIS A 266 3.48 -19.38 22.37
C HIS A 266 2.22 -20.23 22.53
N LYS A 267 2.23 -21.40 21.88
CA LYS A 267 1.20 -22.42 21.96
C LYS A 267 0.74 -22.61 23.41
N GLN A 268 -0.34 -21.96 23.84
CA GLN A 268 -1.10 -22.49 24.96
C GLN A 268 -1.76 -23.76 24.42
N ALA A 269 -1.21 -24.88 24.90
CA ALA A 269 -1.70 -26.21 24.63
C ALA A 269 -3.23 -26.25 24.85
N ARG A 270 -3.93 -26.81 23.87
CA ARG A 270 -5.32 -27.22 24.02
C ARG A 270 -5.47 -28.05 25.30
N SER A 271 -6.27 -27.58 26.26
CA SER A 271 -6.95 -28.44 27.23
C SER A 271 -8.41 -28.67 26.76
N PRO A 272 -9.01 -29.85 26.99
CA PRO A 272 -10.24 -30.24 26.33
C PRO A 272 -11.48 -29.62 26.99
N GLN A 273 -12.34 -29.06 26.14
CA GLN A 273 -13.80 -28.85 26.28
C GLN A 273 -14.37 -28.62 27.69
N GLN A 274 -14.84 -27.40 27.94
CA GLN A 274 -16.04 -27.18 28.76
C GLN A 274 -17.11 -26.49 27.91
N GLN A 275 -18.22 -27.19 27.67
CA GLN A 275 -19.43 -26.65 27.07
C GLN A 275 -19.97 -25.52 27.97
N VAL A 276 -20.10 -24.32 27.42
CA VAL A 276 -20.84 -23.23 28.06
C VAL A 276 -22.29 -23.30 27.58
N GLN A 277 -23.22 -23.61 28.48
CA GLN A 277 -24.66 -23.55 28.24
C GLN A 277 -25.12 -22.08 28.29
N HIS A 278 -25.93 -21.66 27.31
CA HIS A 278 -26.62 -20.37 27.32
C HIS A 278 -28.09 -20.61 27.67
N GLU A 279 -28.58 -20.04 28.78
CA GLU A 279 -30.02 -19.92 29.05
C GLU A 279 -30.50 -18.51 28.69
N VAL A 280 -31.63 -18.45 27.98
CA VAL A 280 -32.35 -17.22 27.63
C VAL A 280 -33.61 -17.16 28.50
N TRP A 281 -33.74 -16.14 29.34
CA TRP A 281 -34.96 -15.87 30.10
C TRP A 281 -35.74 -14.72 29.48
N LEU A 282 -37.04 -14.95 29.23
CA LEU A 282 -37.99 -13.93 28.79
C LEU A 282 -38.64 -13.30 30.03
N CYS A 283 -38.32 -12.03 30.30
CA CYS A 283 -39.05 -11.27 31.32
C CYS A 283 -40.37 -10.74 30.74
N SER A 284 -41.49 -11.11 31.34
CA SER A 284 -42.80 -10.50 31.06
C SER A 284 -42.87 -9.10 31.67
N ALA A 285 -43.27 -8.12 30.87
CA ALA A 285 -43.48 -6.74 31.32
C ALA A 285 -44.64 -6.68 32.35
N SER A 286 -44.37 -6.13 33.52
CA SER A 286 -45.39 -5.79 34.51
C SER A 286 -46.19 -4.56 34.05
N LYS A 287 -47.52 -4.66 34.13
CA LYS A 287 -48.47 -3.59 33.80
C LYS A 287 -48.26 -2.37 34.70
N ALA A 288 -47.76 -1.28 34.14
CA ALA A 288 -48.03 0.08 34.62
C ALA A 288 -48.51 0.91 33.42
N ALA A 289 -49.59 1.65 33.64
CA ALA A 289 -50.42 2.21 32.59
C ALA A 289 -49.80 3.40 31.83
N ALA A 290 -50.08 3.40 30.52
CA ALA A 290 -50.38 4.53 29.63
C ALA A 290 -49.24 5.38 29.00
N ARG A 291 -49.25 5.31 27.65
CA ARG A 291 -48.76 6.21 26.57
C ARG A 291 -47.31 5.97 26.06
N GLY A 292 -47.21 5.46 24.81
CA GLY A 292 -46.02 4.87 24.15
C GLY A 292 -45.00 5.85 23.52
N PRO A 293 -44.22 5.51 22.45
CA PRO A 293 -44.02 4.22 21.75
C PRO A 293 -42.56 3.66 21.76
N GLN A 294 -42.40 2.41 21.27
CA GLN A 294 -41.17 1.61 20.98
C GLN A 294 -40.60 0.75 22.14
N PRO A 295 -40.55 -0.60 22.00
CA PRO A 295 -39.83 -1.46 22.95
C PRO A 295 -38.33 -1.47 22.65
N THR A 296 -37.54 -0.95 23.59
CA THR A 296 -36.08 -1.06 23.60
C THR A 296 -35.67 -2.46 24.07
N LEU A 297 -35.01 -3.25 23.21
CA LEU A 297 -34.35 -4.50 23.59
C LEU A 297 -33.05 -4.18 24.33
N LEU A 298 -33.02 -4.43 25.63
CA LEU A 298 -31.81 -4.31 26.46
C LEU A 298 -31.20 -5.70 26.64
N VAL A 299 -30.15 -5.99 25.88
CA VAL A 299 -29.34 -7.21 26.03
C VAL A 299 -28.22 -6.91 27.01
N SER A 300 -28.31 -7.47 28.22
CA SER A 300 -27.21 -7.44 29.19
C SER A 300 -26.52 -8.80 29.21
N ARG A 301 -25.19 -8.82 29.04
CA ARG A 301 -24.35 -10.00 29.22
C ARG A 301 -23.63 -9.89 30.56
N SER A 302 -24.03 -10.69 31.54
CA SER A 302 -23.23 -10.92 32.75
C SER A 302 -22.27 -12.08 32.52
N GLN A 303 -20.99 -11.88 32.83
CA GLN A 303 -20.03 -12.98 32.97
C GLN A 303 -20.04 -13.42 34.44
N SER A 304 -20.06 -14.73 34.67
CA SER A 304 -19.85 -15.29 36.01
C SER A 304 -18.45 -14.93 36.51
N PRO A 305 -18.28 -14.60 37.81
CA PRO A 305 -16.97 -14.23 38.34
C PRO A 305 -15.98 -15.39 38.22
N LEU A 306 -14.73 -15.06 37.92
CA LEU A 306 -13.64 -16.02 37.82
C LEU A 306 -13.38 -16.68 39.18
N PRO A 307 -13.03 -17.99 39.22
CA PRO A 307 -12.74 -18.67 40.47
C PRO A 307 -11.47 -18.10 41.14
N PRO A 308 -11.38 -18.14 42.48
CA PRO A 308 -10.26 -17.56 43.19
C PRO A 308 -8.98 -18.37 42.93
N VAL A 309 -7.89 -17.65 42.64
CA VAL A 309 -6.55 -18.22 42.48
C VAL A 309 -6.00 -18.52 43.86
N THR A 310 -5.72 -19.80 44.14
CA THR A 310 -4.95 -20.22 45.31
C THR A 310 -3.47 -20.01 45.00
N TRP A 311 -2.80 -19.20 45.82
CA TRP A 311 -1.34 -18.99 45.79
C TRP A 311 -0.58 -20.27 46.10
#